data_AF-A0A285UTM6-F1
#
_entry.id   AF-A0A285UTM6-F1
#
_cell.length_a   1.000
_cell.length_b   1.000
_cell.length_c   1.000
_cell.angle_alpha   90.00
_cell.angle_beta   90.00
_cell.angle_gamma   90.00
#
_symmetry.space_group_name_H-M   'P 1'
#
loop_
_entity.id
_entity.type
_entity.pdbx_description
1 polymer ?
#
loop_
_entity_poly.entity_id
_entity_poly.type
_entity_poly.pdbx_seq_one_letter_code
_entity_poly.pdbx_strand_id
1 'polypeptide(L)'
;MPRLVRFLGVHVLIGFSIATALVFLLVMLDVAGLRTLAKASASGPMTIACLALVLGLTFASVQMGFAIMLLGRQAKSDRGLKDRSVKAVIVDPVRLIVRK
;
A
#
# COMPACT_ATOMS: atom_id res chain seq x y z
N MET A 1 19.73 -8.42 -1.06
CA MET A 1 18.68 -8.06 -0.07
C MET A 1 17.64 -9.15 0.02
N PRO A 2 17.08 -9.44 1.22
CA PRO A 2 15.99 -10.40 1.40
C PRO A 2 14.77 -10.07 0.52
N ARG A 3 14.07 -11.09 0.03
CA ARG A 3 12.98 -10.93 -0.97
C ARG A 3 11.85 -10.00 -0.48
N LEU A 4 11.50 -10.07 0.80
CA LEU A 4 10.45 -9.24 1.41
C LEU A 4 10.84 -7.75 1.46
N VAL A 5 12.09 -7.45 1.81
CA VAL A 5 12.60 -6.07 1.86
C VAL A 5 12.58 -5.42 0.48
N ARG A 6 12.98 -6.18 -0.55
CA ARG A 6 12.91 -5.72 -1.94
C ARG A 6 11.46 -5.49 -2.39
N PHE A 7 10.57 -6.43 -2.09
CA PHE A 7 9.14 -6.32 -2.40
C PHE A 7 8.55 -5.05 -1.78
N LEU A 8 8.84 -4.80 -0.50
CA LEU A 8 8.34 -3.65 0.23
C LEU A 8 8.90 -2.33 -0.28
N GLY A 9 10.22 -2.29 -0.50
CA GLY A 9 10.91 -1.11 -1.01
C GLY A 9 10.38 -0.64 -2.36
N VAL A 10 10.05 -1.57 -3.27
CA VAL A 10 9.44 -1.21 -4.56
C VAL A 10 8.07 -0.54 -4.37
N HIS A 11 7.23 -1.04 -3.47
CA HIS A 11 5.91 -0.46 -3.24
C HIS A 11 5.96 0.89 -2.50
N VAL A 12 6.91 1.05 -1.58
CA VAL A 12 7.22 2.34 -0.94
C VAL A 12 7.60 3.38 -2.00
N LEU A 13 8.51 3.03 -2.91
CA LEU A 13 8.92 3.93 -4.00
C LEU A 13 7.75 4.28 -4.91
N ILE A 14 6.92 3.31 -5.30
CA ILE A 14 5.73 3.57 -6.13
C ILE A 14 4.78 4.55 -5.43
N GLY A 15 4.43 4.29 -4.16
CA GLY A 15 3.52 5.16 -3.42
C GLY A 15 4.09 6.58 -3.24
N PHE A 16 5.39 6.69 -2.93
CA PHE A 16 6.05 7.98 -2.79
C PHE A 16 6.13 8.76 -4.11
N SER A 17 6.41 8.09 -5.23
CA SER A 17 6.41 8.71 -6.56
C SER A 17 5.03 9.28 -6.94
N ILE A 18 3.95 8.54 -6.64
CA ILE A 18 2.58 9.01 -6.89
C ILE A 18 2.29 10.26 -6.05
N ALA A 19 2.62 10.25 -4.76
CA ALA A 19 2.45 11.42 -3.91
C ALA A 19 3.29 12.63 -4.36
N THR A 20 4.53 12.40 -4.82
CA THR A 20 5.38 13.47 -5.34
C THR A 20 4.76 14.10 -6.59
N ALA A 21 4.21 13.29 -7.50
CA ALA A 21 3.48 13.78 -8.67
C ALA A 21 2.23 14.58 -8.27
N LEU A 22 1.49 14.13 -7.24
CA LEU A 22 0.34 14.85 -6.70
C LEU A 22 0.76 16.21 -6.13
N VAL A 23 1.80 16.26 -5.29
CA VAL A 23 2.27 17.53 -4.71
C VAL A 23 2.79 18.46 -5.79
N PHE A 24 3.51 17.93 -6.79
CA PHE A 24 3.91 18.72 -7.95
C PHE A 24 2.70 19.35 -8.65
N LEU A 25 1.62 18.59 -8.84
CA LEU A 25 0.38 19.10 -9.43
C LEU A 25 -0.28 20.18 -8.55
N LEU A 26 -0.36 19.97 -7.23
CA LEU A 26 -0.91 20.95 -6.29
C LEU A 26 -0.15 22.27 -6.34
N VAL A 27 1.19 22.22 -6.42
CA VAL A 27 2.04 23.40 -6.53
C VAL A 27 1.91 24.03 -7.92
N MET A 28 1.89 23.26 -9.00
CA MET A 28 1.74 23.80 -10.36
C MET A 28 0.43 24.58 -10.53
N LEU A 29 -0.68 24.02 -10.03
CA LEU A 29 -2.02 24.61 -10.12
C LEU A 29 -2.27 25.70 -9.07
N ASP A 30 -1.30 25.98 -8.19
CA ASP A 30 -1.41 26.94 -7.08
C ASP A 30 -2.65 26.71 -6.21
N VAL A 31 -2.94 25.45 -5.90
CA VAL A 31 -4.11 25.08 -5.09
C VAL A 31 -4.02 25.77 -3.74
N ALA A 32 -5.08 26.49 -3.36
CA ALA A 32 -5.13 27.30 -2.14
C ALA A 32 -3.98 28.31 -1.97
N GLY A 33 -3.34 28.73 -3.07
CA GLY A 33 -2.23 29.67 -3.04
C GLY A 33 -0.90 29.05 -2.58
N LEU A 34 -0.75 27.72 -2.59
CA LEU A 34 0.45 27.02 -2.12
C LEU A 34 1.75 27.48 -2.79
N ARG A 35 1.74 27.67 -4.11
CA ARG A 35 2.89 28.13 -4.88
C ARG A 35 3.20 29.57 -4.56
N THR A 36 2.16 30.39 -4.44
CA THR A 36 2.29 31.81 -4.07
C THR A 36 2.87 31.96 -2.67
N LEU A 37 2.37 31.20 -1.69
CA LEU A 37 2.91 31.14 -0.32
C LEU A 37 4.35 30.65 -0.29
N ALA A 38 4.66 29.58 -1.02
CA ALA A 38 6.01 29.04 -1.06
C ALA A 38 7.01 30.06 -1.66
N LYS A 39 6.61 30.84 -2.66
CA LYS A 39 7.50 31.88 -3.21
C LYS A 39 7.70 33.09 -2.30
N ALA A 40 6.70 33.42 -1.47
CA ALA A 40 6.75 34.58 -0.58
C ALA A 40 7.65 34.37 0.65
N SER A 41 7.93 33.11 1.02
CA SER A 41 8.75 32.77 2.19
C SER A 41 10.13 32.25 1.79
N ALA A 42 11.17 32.68 2.52
CA ALA A 42 12.52 32.12 2.40
C ALA A 42 12.56 30.61 2.68
N SER A 43 11.60 30.09 3.46
CA SER A 43 11.45 28.66 3.76
C SER A 43 10.60 27.88 2.75
N GLY A 44 10.16 28.51 1.64
CA GLY A 44 9.29 27.90 0.63
C GLY A 44 9.68 26.50 0.16
N PRO A 45 10.94 26.27 -0.26
CA PRO A 45 11.41 24.95 -0.68
C PRO A 45 11.31 23.90 0.43
N MET A 46 11.60 24.29 1.67
CA MET A 46 11.50 23.42 2.85
C MET A 46 10.03 23.04 3.13
N THR A 47 9.11 23.99 2.97
CA THR A 47 7.67 23.73 3.11
C THR A 47 7.17 22.74 2.07
N ILE A 48 7.54 22.92 0.78
CA ILE A 48 7.17 21.99 -0.29
C ILE A 48 7.77 20.60 -0.03
N ALA A 49 9.03 20.55 0.42
CA ALA A 49 9.67 19.29 0.78
C ALA A 49 8.96 18.59 1.95
N CYS A 50 8.60 19.33 2.99
CA CYS A 50 7.88 18.78 4.14
C CYS A 50 6.48 18.28 3.74
N LEU A 51 5.76 19.03 2.90
CA LEU A 51 4.48 18.61 2.33
C LEU A 51 4.62 17.34 1.49
N ALA A 52 5.63 17.29 0.61
CA ALA A 52 5.93 16.12 -0.21
C ALA A 52 6.32 14.91 0.64
N LEU A 53 7.04 15.10 1.74
CA LEU A 53 7.40 14.02 2.66
C LEU A 53 6.17 13.48 3.41
N VAL A 54 5.36 14.34 4.03
CA VAL A 54 4.19 13.90 4.80
C VAL A 54 3.17 13.18 3.92
N LEU A 55 2.85 13.74 2.75
CA LEU A 55 1.96 13.08 1.79
C LEU A 55 2.64 11.85 1.17
N GLY A 56 3.93 11.93 0.88
CA GLY A 56 4.76 10.83 0.39
C GLY A 56 4.70 9.59 1.28
N LEU A 57 4.95 9.78 2.58
CA LEU A 57 4.85 8.72 3.58
C LEU A 57 3.43 8.15 3.68
N THR A 58 2.41 9.00 3.60
CA THR A 58 1.00 8.58 3.65
C THR A 58 0.65 7.65 2.49
N PHE A 59 1.00 8.02 1.24
CA PHE A 59 0.75 7.18 0.08
C PHE A 59 1.63 5.94 0.06
N ALA A 60 2.90 6.04 0.44
CA ALA A 60 3.80 4.90 0.56
C ALA A 60 3.26 3.85 1.54
N SER A 61 2.72 4.28 2.68
CA SER A 61 2.09 3.42 3.68
C SER A 61 0.88 2.66 3.12
N VAL A 62 -0.04 3.37 2.46
CA VAL A 62 -1.23 2.75 1.85
C VAL A 62 -0.84 1.77 0.75
N GLN A 63 0.10 2.13 -0.12
CA GLN A 63 0.56 1.27 -1.21
C GLN A 63 1.23 -0.01 -0.68
N MET A 64 2.04 0.12 0.37
CA MET A 64 2.63 -1.00 1.08
C MET A 64 1.58 -1.91 1.72
N GLY A 65 0.59 -1.34 2.41
CA GLY A 65 -0.51 -2.10 3.00
C GLY A 65 -1.31 -2.88 1.96
N PHE A 66 -1.64 -2.23 0.83
CA PHE A 66 -2.31 -2.85 -0.30
C PHE A 66 -1.50 -4.03 -0.87
N ALA A 67 -0.19 -3.86 -1.04
CA ALA A 67 0.71 -4.89 -1.52
C ALA A 67 0.74 -6.13 -0.62
N ILE A 68 0.78 -5.93 0.71
CA ILE A 68 0.75 -7.00 1.70
C ILE A 68 -0.57 -7.78 1.63
N MET A 69 -1.71 -7.08 1.57
CA MET A 69 -3.03 -7.72 1.46
C MET A 69 -3.15 -8.53 0.17
N LEU A 70 -2.57 -8.05 -0.93
CA LEU A 70 -2.60 -8.74 -2.22
C LEU A 70 -1.68 -9.98 -2.24
N LEU A 71 -0.52 -9.90 -1.58
CA LEU A 71 0.41 -11.04 -1.46
C LEU A 71 -0.27 -12.26 -0.81
N GLY A 72 -1.10 -12.04 0.22
CA GLY A 72 -1.88 -13.10 0.86
C GLY A 72 -2.94 -13.74 -0.05
N ARG A 73 -3.53 -12.97 -0.98
CA ARG A 73 -4.48 -13.48 -1.97
C ARG A 73 -3.79 -14.33 -3.04
N GLN A 74 -2.66 -13.88 -3.56
CA GLN A 74 -1.87 -14.64 -4.55
C GLN A 74 -1.39 -15.98 -3.97
N ALA A 75 -0.93 -16.00 -2.71
CA ALA A 75 -0.53 -17.23 -2.03
C ALA A 75 -1.70 -18.22 -1.81
N LYS A 76 -2.97 -17.76 -1.81
CA LYS A 76 -4.15 -18.64 -1.76
C LYS A 76 -4.52 -19.17 -3.15
N SER A 77 -4.48 -18.36 -4.21
CA SER A 77 -4.82 -18.85 -5.56
C SER A 77 -3.81 -19.88 -6.07
N ASP A 78 -2.53 -19.71 -5.75
CA ASP A 78 -1.46 -20.63 -6.17
C ASP A 78 -1.54 -21.99 -5.44
N ARG A 79 -2.05 -22.00 -4.19
CA ARG A 79 -2.38 -23.23 -3.46
C ARG A 79 -3.64 -23.89 -3.99
N GLY A 80 -4.67 -23.13 -4.37
CA GLY A 80 -5.92 -23.65 -4.92
C GLY A 80 -5.77 -24.34 -6.29
N LEU A 81 -4.73 -24.02 -7.07
CA LEU A 81 -4.44 -24.74 -8.32
C LEU A 81 -3.67 -26.05 -8.10
N LYS A 82 -2.81 -26.13 -7.08
CA LYS A 82 -2.13 -27.39 -6.70
C LYS A 82 -3.02 -28.34 -5.88
N ASP A 83 -4.08 -27.83 -5.27
CA ASP A 83 -5.02 -28.58 -4.44
C ASP A 83 -6.25 -29.11 -5.19
N ARG A 84 -6.40 -28.82 -6.49
CA ARG A 84 -7.47 -29.46 -7.30
C ARG A 84 -7.21 -30.95 -7.58
N SER A 85 -6.04 -31.46 -7.23
CA SER A 85 -5.71 -32.88 -7.33
C SER A 85 -5.84 -33.62 -6.00
N VAL A 86 -6.20 -32.96 -4.88
CA VAL A 86 -6.29 -33.64 -3.58
C VAL A 86 -7.52 -33.21 -2.79
N LYS A 87 -8.39 -34.21 -2.58
CA LYS A 87 -9.46 -34.28 -1.58
C LYS A 87 -10.64 -33.32 -1.75
N ALA A 88 -11.69 -33.89 -2.34
CA ALA A 88 -13.04 -33.67 -1.84
C ALA A 88 -13.01 -33.61 -0.30
N VAL A 89 -13.39 -32.46 0.24
CA VAL A 89 -13.56 -32.26 1.68
C VAL A 89 -14.68 -33.18 2.12
N ILE A 90 -14.30 -34.39 2.56
CA ILE A 90 -15.19 -35.25 3.33
C ILE A 90 -15.38 -34.54 4.66
N VAL A 91 -16.53 -33.91 4.81
CA VAL A 91 -17.04 -33.45 6.09
C VAL A 91 -17.25 -34.70 6.94
N ASP A 92 -16.36 -34.93 7.90
CA ASP A 92 -16.54 -35.97 8.91
C ASP A 92 -17.67 -35.49 9.84
N PRO A 93 -18.86 -36.13 9.84
CA PRO A 93 -19.95 -35.67 10.68
C PRO A 93 -19.59 -35.88 12.15
N VAL A 94 -19.48 -34.78 12.89
CA VAL A 94 -19.29 -34.80 14.34
C VAL A 94 -20.53 -35.44 14.98
N ARG A 95 -20.37 -36.63 15.57
CA ARG A 95 -21.44 -37.27 16.37
C ARG A 95 -21.64 -36.46 17.64
N LEU A 96 -22.68 -35.63 17.66
CA LEU A 96 -23.16 -35.01 18.89
C LEU A 96 -23.90 -36.07 19.71
N ILE A 97 -23.29 -36.52 20.80
CA ILE A 97 -23.96 -37.32 21.82
C ILE A 97 -24.83 -36.36 22.62
N VAL A 98 -26.12 -36.30 22.29
CA VAL A 98 -27.12 -35.57 23.08
C VAL A 98 -27.42 -36.40 24.32
N ARG A 99 -26.93 -35.95 25.48
CA ARG A 99 -27.33 -36.50 26.77
C ARG A 99 -28.65 -35.84 27.17
N LYS A 100 -29.73 -36.63 27.23
CA LYS A 100 -31.03 -36.22 27.78
C LYS A 100 -30.96 -36.06 29.29
#